data_AF-A0A3B8XMP4-F1
#
_entry.id   AF-A0A3B8XMP4-F1
#
_cell.length_a   1.000
_cell.length_b   1.000
_cell.length_c   1.000
_cell.angle_alpha   90.00
_cell.angle_beta   90.00
_cell.angle_gamma   90.00
#
_symmetry.space_group_name_H-M   'P 1'
#
loop_
_entity.id
_entity.type
_entity.pdbx_description
1 polymer ?
#
loop_
_entity_poly.entity_id
_entity_poly.type
_entity_poly.pdbx_seq_one_letter_code
_entity_poly.pdbx_strand_id
1 'polypeptide(L)' 'ASVAVYENAEPLRGLELRGTARLFTEGLHELRERIYLHYMGEAPKTPDDVEIGVRIEGTIRAWDFAD' A
#
# COMPACT_ATOMS: atom_id res chain seq x y z
N ALA A 1 -3.97 8.22 9.36
CA ALA A 1 -3.55 6.84 9.06
C ALA A 1 -2.03 6.77 8.98
N SER A 2 -1.45 5.62 9.29
CA SER A 2 -0.02 5.37 9.11
C SER A 2 0.18 4.00 8.45
N VAL A 3 1.12 3.93 7.50
CA VAL A 3 1.58 2.67 6.87
C VAL A 3 3.09 2.64 7.00
N ALA A 4 3.64 1.56 7.54
CA ALA A 4 5.07 1.34 7.65
C ALA A 4 5.48 0.07 6.91
N VAL A 5 6.59 0.16 6.18
CA VAL A 5 7.29 -1.00 5.58
C VAL A 5 8.67 -1.03 6.19
N TYR A 6 9.03 -2.17 6.76
CA TYR A 6 10.30 -2.32 7.49
C TYR A 6 10.87 -3.73 7.33
N GLU A 7 12.17 -3.83 7.54
CA GLU A 7 12.89 -5.10 7.57
C GLU A 7 12.56 -5.85 8.86
N ASN A 8 12.20 -7.12 8.75
CA ASN A 8 11.89 -7.97 9.90
C ASN A 8 13.14 -8.60 10.56
N ALA A 9 14.33 -8.25 10.08
CA ALA A 9 15.62 -8.66 10.61
C ALA A 9 16.56 -7.44 10.69
N GLU A 10 17.59 -7.52 11.53
CA GLU A 10 18.59 -6.45 11.66
C GLU A 10 19.22 -6.11 10.30
N PRO A 11 19.39 -4.82 9.99
CA PRO A 11 19.42 -3.67 10.93
C PRO A 11 18.08 -2.94 11.19
N LEU A 12 16.91 -3.56 10.92
CA LEU A 12 15.57 -3.00 11.22
C LEU A 12 15.29 -1.62 10.56
N ARG A 13 15.69 -1.45 9.30
CA ARG A 13 15.40 -0.23 8.52
C ARG A 13 13.94 -0.17 8.12
N GLY A 14 13.40 1.03 7.94
CA GLY A 14 12.03 1.19 7.47
C GLY A 14 11.64 2.57 6.94
N LEU A 15 10.48 2.59 6.29
CA LEU A 15 9.80 3.77 5.77
C LEU A 15 8.37 3.82 6.35
N GLU A 16 7.93 4.99 6.81
CA GLU A 16 6.56 5.24 7.29
C GLU A 16 5.95 6.39 6.51
N LEU A 17 4.75 6.16 5.98
CA LEU A 17 3.88 7.20 5.46
C LEU A 17 2.85 7.57 6.53
N ARG A 18 2.92 8.81 7.03
CA ARG A 18 1.91 9.37 7.95
C ARG A 18 1.06 10.39 7.21
N GLY A 19 -0.26 10.21 7.26
CA GLY A 19 -1.14 11.07 6.46
C GLY A 19 -2.64 10.92 6.74
N THR A 20 -3.41 11.55 5.86
CA THR A 20 -4.87 11.48 5.86
C THR A 20 -5.32 10.34 4.95
N ALA A 21 -6.25 9.52 5.43
CA ALA A 21 -6.88 8.47 4.63
C ALA A 21 -8.22 8.96 4.09
N ARG A 22 -8.52 8.63 2.84
CA ARG A 22 -9.83 8.85 2.21
C ARG A 22 -10.28 7.57 1.52
N LEU A 23 -11.57 7.28 1.68
CA LEU A 23 -12.23 6.17 1.00
C LEU A 23 -12.64 6.60 -0.42
N PHE A 24 -12.53 5.69 -1.38
CA PHE A 24 -12.99 5.93 -2.75
C PHE A 24 -13.45 4.63 -3.41
N THR A 25 -14.32 4.76 -4.42
CA THR A 25 -14.84 3.65 -5.22
C THR A 25 -14.61 3.81 -6.72
N GLU A 26 -14.33 5.03 -7.18
CA GLU A 26 -14.02 5.32 -8.58
C GLU A 26 -12.61 4.82 -8.94
N GLY A 27 -12.46 4.13 -10.08
CA GLY A 27 -11.16 3.65 -10.56
C GLY A 27 -10.60 2.44 -9.81
N LEU A 28 -11.43 1.72 -9.04
CA LEU A 28 -11.01 0.53 -8.28
C LEU A 28 -10.57 -0.61 -9.18
N HIS A 29 -11.31 -0.84 -10.27
CA HIS A 29 -11.02 -1.90 -11.22
C HIS A 29 -9.60 -1.75 -11.80
N GLU A 30 -9.26 -0.56 -12.29
CA GLU A 30 -7.95 -0.27 -12.88
C GLU A 30 -6.83 -0.29 -11.83
N LEU A 31 -7.11 0.14 -10.60
CA LEU A 31 -6.16 0.02 -9.50
C LEU A 31 -5.88 -1.45 -9.17
N ARG A 32 -6.92 -2.27 -9.09
CA ARG A 32 -6.85 -3.70 -8.77
C ARG A 32 -6.07 -4.45 -9.83
N GLU A 33 -6.37 -4.25 -11.11
CA GLU A 33 -5.61 -4.83 -12.21
C GLU A 33 -4.12 -4.47 -12.12
N ARG A 34 -3.80 -3.19 -11.86
CA ARG A 34 -2.41 -2.74 -11.71
C ARG A 34 -1.70 -3.42 -10.54
N ILE A 35 -2.37 -3.58 -9.40
CA ILE A 35 -1.80 -4.28 -8.23
C ILE A 35 -1.57 -5.76 -8.56
N TYR A 36 -2.57 -6.44 -9.13
CA TYR A 36 -2.48 -7.86 -9.47
C TYR A 36 -1.39 -8.15 -10.50
N LEU A 37 -1.31 -7.36 -11.57
CA LEU A 37 -0.24 -7.50 -12.56
C LEU A 37 1.15 -7.28 -11.93
N HIS A 38 1.28 -6.31 -11.03
CA HIS A 38 2.56 -6.01 -10.38
C HIS A 38 3.03 -7.13 -9.44
N TYR A 39 2.14 -7.68 -8.63
CA TYR A 39 2.50 -8.64 -7.57
C TYR A 39 2.32 -10.11 -7.95
N MET A 40 1.33 -10.42 -8.81
CA MET A 40 0.96 -11.78 -9.18
C MET A 40 1.31 -12.11 -10.63
N GLY A 41 1.57 -11.10 -11.47
CA GLY A 41 1.88 -11.29 -12.89
C GLY A 41 0.69 -11.69 -13.77
N GLU A 42 -0.52 -11.73 -13.22
CA GLU A 42 -1.76 -12.04 -13.93
C GLU A 42 -2.89 -11.11 -13.46
N ALA A 43 -3.92 -10.95 -14.30
CA ALA A 43 -5.11 -10.19 -13.94
C ALA A 43 -5.95 -10.90 -12.85
N PRO A 44 -6.72 -10.17 -12.04
CA PRO A 44 -7.59 -10.78 -11.04
C PRO A 44 -8.63 -11.71 -11.68
N LYS A 45 -8.80 -12.91 -11.11
CA LYS A 45 -9.70 -13.95 -11.62
C LYS A 45 -11.16 -13.79 -11.17
N THR A 46 -11.39 -13.11 -10.06
CA THR A 46 -12.73 -12.92 -9.47
C THR A 46 -13.28 -11.53 -9.77
N PRO A 47 -14.61 -11.36 -9.93
CA PRO A 47 -15.23 -10.05 -10.03
C PRO A 47 -15.03 -9.20 -8.76
N ASP A 48 -15.19 -7.89 -8.88
CA ASP A 48 -15.18 -6.95 -7.74
C ASP A 48 -16.45 -7.16 -6.90
N ASP A 49 -16.38 -7.99 -5.87
CA ASP A 49 -17.42 -8.03 -4.84
C ASP A 49 -17.08 -6.98 -3.77
N VAL A 50 -17.90 -5.92 -3.69
CA VAL A 50 -17.90 -4.83 -2.68
C VAL A 50 -16.50 -4.45 -2.15
N GLU A 51 -15.60 -4.02 -3.05
CA GLU A 51 -14.29 -3.48 -2.67
C GLU A 51 -14.37 -1.97 -2.36
N ILE A 52 -13.47 -1.49 -1.49
CA ILE A 52 -13.30 -0.06 -1.20
C ILE A 52 -11.81 0.31 -1.21
N GLY A 53 -11.47 1.38 -1.91
CA GLY A 53 -10.12 1.88 -2.00
C GLY A 53 -9.81 2.81 -0.83
N VAL A 54 -8.59 2.71 -0.32
CA VAL A 54 -8.09 3.63 0.71
C VAL A 54 -6.89 4.39 0.14
N ARG A 55 -7.05 5.68 -0.12
CA ARG A 55 -5.94 6.57 -0.50
C ARG A 55 -5.36 7.22 0.75
N ILE A 56 -4.05 7.12 0.92
CA ILE A 56 -3.31 7.76 2.02
C ILE A 56 -2.38 8.81 1.42
N GLU A 57 -2.56 10.07 1.80
CA GLU A 57 -1.74 11.20 1.37
C GLU A 57 -1.07 11.85 2.58
N GLY A 58 0.24 12.04 2.52
CA GLY A 58 1.00 12.58 3.64
C GLY A 58 2.50 12.59 3.42
N THR A 59 3.25 12.58 4.51
CA THR A 59 4.71 12.70 4.52
C THR A 59 5.38 11.36 4.77
N ILE A 60 6.47 11.10 4.04
CA ILE A 60 7.32 9.91 4.24
C ILE A 60 8.42 10.24 5.23
N ARG A 61 8.67 9.32 6.16
CA ARG A 61 9.83 9.33 7.06
C ARG A 61 10.59 8.02 6.92
N ALA A 62 11.92 8.10 6.86
CA ALA A 62 12.80 6.95 6.95
C ALA A 62 13.41 6.84 8.37
N TRP A 63 13.69 5.61 8.80
CA TRP A 63 14.56 5.33 9.96
C TRP A 63 15.50 4.17 9.66
N ASP A 64 16.60 4.19 10.38
CA ASP A 64 17.60 3.14 10.43
C ASP A 64 17.94 2.95 11.92
N PHE A 65 17.79 1.72 12.44
CA PHE A 65 18.11 1.38 13.83
C PHE A 65 19.44 0.61 13.93
N ALA A 66 20.30 0.69 12.91
CA ALA A 66 21.62 0.04 12.85
C ALA A 66 22.68 0.52 13.88
N ASP A 67 22.31 1.35 14.85
CA ASP A 67 23.25 1.94 15.82
C ASP A 67 23.58 0.99 17.00
#